data_AF-A0AAQ0Q9C6-F1
#
_entry.id   AF-A0AAQ0Q9C6-F1
#
_cell.length_a   1.000
_cell.length_b   1.000
_cell.length_c   1.000
_cell.angle_alpha   90.00
_cell.angle_beta   90.00
_cell.angle_gamma   90.00
#
_symmetry.space_group_name_H-M   'P 1'
#
loop_
_entity.id
_entity.type
_entity.pdbx_description
1 polymer ?
#
loop_
_entity_poly.entity_id
_entity_poly.type
_entity_poly.pdbx_seq_one_letter_code
_entity_poly.pdbx_strand_id
1 'polypeptide(L)'
;MASDPIFFLKGTNGQLAVYNSHIVITRKGVLGFMTHGTAGEKSFPYTTIQSVQMKRGGMLANGYLQFGIQGAIERRGGVYNAADDENSIVFAKANNELVERIKEFVQDKIFSNQPGMTPPPVPTQTAPTISAADEILKLKQLLDAGILTQEEFDTKKKQLLGI
;
A
#
# COMPACT_ATOMS: atom_id res chain seq x y z
N MET A 1 0.21 -1.68 26.12
CA MET A 1 -0.84 -2.58 25.59
C MET A 1 -0.59 -2.67 24.10
N ALA A 2 -0.31 -3.85 23.54
CA ALA A 2 -0.19 -3.97 22.09
C ALA A 2 -1.59 -3.76 21.49
N SER A 3 -1.74 -2.77 20.61
CA SER A 3 -2.98 -2.50 19.88
C SER A 3 -3.30 -3.69 18.97
N ASP A 4 -4.57 -4.02 18.79
CA ASP A 4 -4.99 -5.05 17.83
C ASP A 4 -4.60 -4.67 16.39
N PRO A 5 -4.26 -5.65 15.54
CA PRO A 5 -3.97 -5.39 14.14
C PRO A 5 -5.23 -4.95 13.38
N ILE A 6 -5.08 -3.96 12.50
CA ILE A 6 -6.13 -3.49 11.57
C ILE A 6 -6.46 -4.60 10.58
N PHE A 7 -5.44 -5.28 10.08
CA PHE A 7 -5.59 -6.46 9.23
C PHE A 7 -4.70 -7.59 9.73
N PHE A 8 -5.21 -8.81 9.62
CA PHE A 8 -4.46 -10.01 9.91
C PHE A 8 -4.62 -11.02 8.77
N LEU A 9 -3.49 -11.47 8.22
CA LEU A 9 -3.43 -12.43 7.13
C LEU A 9 -2.64 -13.65 7.56
N LYS A 10 -3.30 -14.81 7.56
CA LYS A 10 -2.66 -16.12 7.73
C LYS A 10 -2.31 -16.69 6.35
N GLY A 11 -1.03 -16.59 6.00
CA GLY A 11 -0.48 -17.20 4.80
C GLY A 11 -0.03 -18.65 5.01
N THR A 12 0.41 -19.27 3.92
CA THR A 12 0.95 -20.64 3.93
C THR A 12 2.39 -20.67 4.43
N ASN A 13 3.19 -19.64 4.16
CA ASN A 13 4.60 -19.51 4.55
C ASN A 13 4.84 -18.59 5.77
N GLY A 14 3.78 -18.01 6.35
CA GLY A 14 3.89 -17.04 7.42
C GLY A 14 2.59 -16.34 7.73
N GLN A 15 2.65 -15.34 8.60
CA GLN A 15 1.55 -14.50 9.02
C GLN A 15 1.94 -13.04 8.86
N LEU A 16 0.96 -12.20 8.57
CA LEU A 16 1.13 -10.75 8.48
C LEU A 16 0.10 -10.08 9.38
N ALA A 17 0.58 -9.24 10.29
CA ALA A 17 -0.22 -8.32 11.08
C ALA A 17 0.07 -6.89 10.60
N VAL A 18 -0.98 -6.12 10.34
CA VAL A 18 -0.89 -4.75 9.82
C VAL A 18 -1.43 -3.80 10.87
N TYR A 19 -0.59 -2.86 11.32
CA TYR A 19 -0.94 -1.85 12.32
C TYR A 19 -0.93 -0.45 11.68
N ASN A 20 -1.36 0.57 12.41
CA ASN A 20 -1.40 1.93 11.86
C ASN A 20 -0.02 2.50 11.52
N SER A 21 1.05 2.03 12.18
CA SER A 21 2.42 2.56 12.06
C SER A 21 3.42 1.61 11.36
N HIS A 22 3.13 0.32 11.32
CA HIS A 22 4.08 -0.70 10.85
C HIS A 22 3.34 -1.99 10.48
N ILE A 23 4.07 -2.89 9.81
CA ILE A 23 3.65 -4.27 9.61
C ILE A 23 4.54 -5.22 10.40
N VAL A 24 4.02 -6.40 10.73
CA VAL A 24 4.78 -7.48 11.35
C VAL A 24 4.59 -8.75 10.52
N ILE A 25 5.70 -9.36 10.11
CA ILE A 25 5.73 -10.64 9.40
C ILE A 25 6.28 -11.70 10.34
N THR A 26 5.52 -12.78 10.56
CA THR A 26 5.92 -13.89 11.43
C THR A 26 5.99 -15.19 10.63
N ARG A 27 7.17 -15.83 10.59
CA ARG A 27 7.40 -17.10 9.87
C ARG A 27 6.99 -18.30 10.71
N LYS A 28 6.36 -19.30 10.07
CA LYS A 28 5.97 -20.56 10.72
C LYS A 28 7.02 -21.64 10.45
N GLY A 29 7.69 -22.15 11.48
CA GLY A 29 8.52 -23.36 11.39
C GLY A 29 9.71 -23.42 12.35
N VAL A 30 10.19 -24.66 12.57
CA VAL A 30 11.36 -25.02 13.41
C VAL A 30 12.68 -24.41 12.89
N LEU A 31 12.72 -24.02 11.62
CA LEU A 31 13.88 -23.40 10.99
C LEU A 31 14.14 -21.97 11.49
N GLY A 32 13.10 -21.24 11.92
CA GLY A 32 13.27 -19.95 12.61
C GLY A 32 13.91 -20.08 14.00
N PHE A 33 13.98 -21.29 14.55
CA PHE A 33 14.65 -21.60 15.80
C PHE A 33 16.12 -22.02 15.61
N MET A 34 16.50 -22.49 14.42
CA MET A 34 17.86 -23.01 14.13
C MET A 34 18.83 -21.98 13.54
N THR A 35 18.34 -20.84 13.02
CA THR A 35 19.19 -19.86 12.33
C THR A 35 19.32 -18.49 13.03
N HIS A 36 19.53 -18.49 14.36
CA HIS A 36 19.80 -17.31 15.21
C HIS A 36 18.57 -16.58 15.78
N GLY A 37 18.02 -17.10 16.89
CA GLY A 37 17.47 -16.31 18.00
C GLY A 37 16.27 -15.38 17.71
N THR A 38 15.16 -15.64 18.41
CA THR A 38 13.83 -15.03 18.28
C THR A 38 13.03 -15.57 17.08
N ALA A 39 11.82 -16.02 17.34
CA ALA A 39 11.01 -16.79 16.41
C ALA A 39 10.54 -15.94 15.23
N GLY A 40 11.34 -15.84 14.16
CA GLY A 40 10.92 -15.52 12.79
C GLY A 40 10.02 -14.30 12.60
N GLU A 41 10.00 -13.35 13.55
CA GLU A 41 9.15 -12.18 13.56
C GLU A 41 9.96 -10.94 13.19
N LYS A 42 9.53 -10.23 12.15
CA LYS A 42 10.15 -8.98 11.71
C LYS A 42 9.11 -7.89 11.67
N SER A 43 9.41 -6.77 12.32
CA SER A 43 8.59 -5.56 12.30
C SER A 43 9.21 -4.55 11.32
N PHE A 44 8.39 -4.03 10.41
CA PHE A 44 8.79 -3.06 9.40
C PHE A 44 7.92 -1.81 9.50
N PRO A 45 8.48 -0.66 9.95
CA PRO A 45 7.83 0.63 9.81
C PRO A 45 7.52 0.93 8.35
N TYR A 46 6.41 1.61 8.06
CA TYR A 46 6.07 1.97 6.68
C TYR A 46 7.15 2.77 5.95
N THR A 47 7.93 3.56 6.70
CA THR A 47 9.06 4.33 6.17
C THR A 47 10.18 3.47 5.57
N THR A 48 10.27 2.19 5.95
CA THR A 48 11.26 1.23 5.42
C THR A 48 10.76 0.47 4.19
N ILE A 49 9.46 0.55 3.90
CA ILE A 49 8.83 -0.16 2.78
C ILE A 49 8.81 0.77 1.57
N GLN A 50 9.43 0.34 0.48
CA GLN A 50 9.51 1.10 -0.76
C GLN A 50 8.39 0.75 -1.73
N SER A 51 7.94 -0.51 -1.72
CA SER A 51 6.87 -0.97 -2.59
C SER A 51 6.12 -2.15 -2.00
N VAL A 52 4.89 -2.35 -2.48
CA VAL A 52 4.09 -3.54 -2.19
C VAL A 52 3.56 -4.11 -3.50
N GLN A 53 3.88 -5.37 -3.78
CA GLN A 53 3.47 -6.09 -4.98
C GLN A 53 2.53 -7.22 -4.61
N MET A 54 1.50 -7.43 -5.42
CA MET A 54 0.52 -8.49 -5.21
C MET A 54 0.28 -9.25 -6.50
N LYS A 55 0.27 -10.58 -6.43
CA LYS A 55 -0.33 -11.46 -7.43
C LYS A 55 -1.53 -12.17 -6.82
N ARG A 56 -2.68 -12.08 -7.49
CA ARG A 56 -3.90 -12.79 -7.06
C ARG A 56 -3.69 -14.31 -7.10
N GLY A 57 -4.27 -15.00 -6.12
CA GLY A 57 -4.37 -16.46 -6.11
C GLY A 57 -5.47 -16.94 -7.05
N GLY A 58 -5.17 -18.01 -7.79
CA GLY A 58 -6.08 -18.71 -8.69
C GLY A 58 -6.49 -20.07 -8.15
N MET A 59 -7.17 -20.87 -8.99
CA MET A 59 -7.55 -22.24 -8.62
C MET A 59 -6.38 -23.22 -8.63
N LEU A 60 -5.36 -22.95 -9.46
CA LEU A 60 -4.21 -23.85 -9.68
C LEU A 60 -2.90 -23.33 -9.05
N ALA A 61 -2.90 -22.10 -8.53
CA ALA A 61 -1.70 -21.47 -8.00
C ALA A 61 -2.06 -20.49 -6.88
N ASN A 62 -1.24 -20.46 -5.84
CA ASN A 62 -1.35 -19.48 -4.76
C ASN A 62 -0.98 -18.07 -5.26
N GLY A 63 -1.55 -17.08 -4.60
CA GLY A 63 -1.15 -15.69 -4.72
C GLY A 63 -0.01 -15.37 -3.77
N TYR A 64 0.56 -14.18 -3.92
CA TYR A 64 1.56 -13.65 -2.99
C TYR A 64 1.42 -12.15 -2.82
N LEU A 65 1.81 -11.66 -1.65
CA LEU A 65 1.97 -10.27 -1.30
C LEU A 65 3.42 -10.07 -0.87
N GLN A 66 4.17 -9.26 -1.60
CA GLN A 66 5.60 -9.04 -1.38
C GLN A 66 5.88 -7.58 -1.06
N PHE A 67 6.73 -7.34 -0.06
CA PHE A 67 7.16 -6.01 0.35
C PHE A 67 8.61 -5.76 -0.10
N GLY A 68 8.84 -4.69 -0.85
CA GLY A 68 10.18 -4.21 -1.16
C GLY A 68 10.70 -3.40 0.03
N ILE A 69 11.63 -3.96 0.81
CA ILE A 69 12.18 -3.34 2.02
C ILE A 69 13.55 -2.73 1.72
N GLN A 70 13.77 -1.48 2.12
CA GLN A 70 15.06 -0.79 1.97
C GLN A 70 16.17 -1.54 2.74
N GLY A 71 17.27 -1.87 2.06
CA GLY A 71 18.44 -2.51 2.69
C GLY A 71 18.31 -4.03 2.90
N ALA A 72 17.21 -4.65 2.50
CA ALA A 72 17.16 -6.11 2.36
C ALA A 72 18.05 -6.51 1.16
N ILE A 73 18.97 -7.46 1.37
CA ILE A 73 19.75 -8.02 0.27
C ILE A 73 18.78 -8.81 -0.61
N GLU A 74 18.27 -8.16 -1.66
CA GLU A 74 17.55 -8.83 -2.73
C GLU A 74 18.55 -9.79 -3.40
N ARG A 75 18.40 -11.10 -3.15
CA ARG A 75 19.24 -12.11 -3.81
C ARG A 75 18.91 -12.10 -5.30
N ARG A 76 19.61 -11.26 -6.07
CA ARG A 76 19.57 -11.24 -7.53
C ARG A 76 20.22 -12.53 -8.05
N GLY A 77 19.39 -13.47 -8.52
CA GLY A 77 19.83 -14.56 -9.40
C GLY A 77 19.36 -15.95 -8.97
N GLY A 78 18.21 -16.40 -9.50
CA GLY A 78 17.69 -17.76 -9.34
C GLY A 78 16.16 -17.81 -9.38
N VAL A 79 15.58 -18.97 -9.64
CA VAL A 79 14.12 -19.19 -9.72
C VAL A 79 13.43 -18.63 -8.47
N TYR A 80 12.69 -17.53 -8.63
CA TYR A 80 12.03 -16.82 -7.54
C TYR A 80 10.91 -17.67 -6.92
N ASN A 81 11.16 -18.27 -5.76
CA ASN A 81 10.14 -18.94 -4.96
C ASN A 81 9.63 -17.99 -3.88
N ALA A 82 8.48 -17.35 -4.10
CA ALA A 82 7.83 -16.48 -3.10
C ALA A 82 7.52 -17.21 -1.76
N ALA A 83 7.49 -18.54 -1.77
CA ALA A 83 7.37 -19.34 -0.56
C ALA A 83 8.59 -19.25 0.37
N ASP A 84 9.79 -19.05 -0.19
CA ASP A 84 11.08 -18.97 0.53
C ASP A 84 11.47 -17.52 0.88
N ASP A 85 10.77 -16.54 0.27
CA ASP A 85 11.08 -15.12 0.46
C ASP A 85 10.60 -14.59 1.82
N GLU A 86 11.53 -14.02 2.59
CA GLU A 86 11.28 -13.50 3.95
C GLU A 86 10.41 -12.24 4.00
N ASN A 87 10.21 -11.57 2.87
CA ASN A 87 9.41 -10.35 2.75
C ASN A 87 8.10 -10.59 1.98
N SER A 88 7.72 -11.86 1.77
CA SER A 88 6.50 -12.26 1.07
C SER A 88 5.58 -13.15 1.88
N ILE A 89 4.27 -12.90 1.79
CA ILE A 89 3.22 -13.77 2.31
C ILE A 89 2.52 -14.45 1.14
N VAL A 90 2.57 -15.78 1.11
CA VAL A 90 1.84 -16.60 0.14
C VAL A 90 0.45 -16.92 0.69
N PHE A 91 -0.58 -16.79 -0.14
CA PHE A 91 -1.97 -16.94 0.27
C PHE A 91 -2.84 -17.65 -0.79
N ALA A 92 -3.92 -18.28 -0.32
CA ALA A 92 -4.90 -18.94 -1.18
C ALA A 92 -5.88 -17.94 -1.80
N LYS A 93 -6.54 -18.31 -2.91
CA LYS A 93 -7.54 -17.49 -3.62
C LYS A 93 -8.59 -16.84 -2.70
N ALA A 94 -9.01 -17.52 -1.63
CA ALA A 94 -9.99 -17.02 -0.66
C ALA A 94 -9.58 -15.70 0.02
N ASN A 95 -8.27 -15.42 0.10
CA ASN A 95 -7.76 -14.20 0.74
C ASN A 95 -7.50 -13.05 -0.26
N ASN A 96 -7.86 -13.21 -1.55
CA ASN A 96 -7.59 -12.19 -2.56
C ASN A 96 -8.10 -10.79 -2.16
N GLU A 97 -9.36 -10.70 -1.73
CA GLU A 97 -9.98 -9.41 -1.38
C GLU A 97 -9.35 -8.78 -0.13
N LEU A 98 -9.06 -9.60 0.88
CA LEU A 98 -8.35 -9.13 2.08
C LEU A 98 -6.96 -8.60 1.74
N VAL A 99 -6.23 -9.32 0.89
CA VAL A 99 -4.87 -8.93 0.48
C VAL A 99 -4.90 -7.67 -0.37
N GLU A 100 -5.90 -7.50 -1.22
CA GLU A 100 -6.09 -6.28 -2.02
C GLU A 100 -6.27 -5.06 -1.11
N ARG A 101 -7.13 -5.17 -0.08
CA ARG A 101 -7.31 -4.12 0.93
C ARG A 101 -6.03 -3.84 1.73
N ILE A 102 -5.28 -4.88 2.09
CA ILE A 102 -3.99 -4.74 2.78
C ILE A 102 -3.00 -4.00 1.87
N LYS A 103 -2.91 -4.39 0.60
CA LYS A 103 -2.03 -3.76 -0.38
C LYS A 103 -2.36 -2.27 -0.50
N GLU A 104 -3.62 -1.91 -0.68
CA GLU A 104 -4.08 -0.52 -0.78
C GLU A 104 -3.72 0.28 0.48
N PHE A 105 -4.00 -0.27 1.66
CA PHE A 105 -3.66 0.38 2.92
C PHE A 105 -2.15 0.61 3.09
N VAL A 106 -1.34 -0.42 2.81
CA VAL A 106 0.12 -0.29 2.91
C VAL A 106 0.65 0.70 1.88
N GLN A 107 0.11 0.67 0.66
CA GLN A 107 0.49 1.57 -0.42
C GLN A 107 0.18 3.04 -0.05
N ASP A 108 -1.01 3.32 0.49
CA ASP A 108 -1.37 4.63 1.03
C ASP A 108 -0.40 5.10 2.12
N LYS A 109 -0.03 4.20 3.06
CA LYS A 109 0.93 4.51 4.12
C LYS A 109 2.34 4.81 3.59
N ILE A 110 2.77 4.13 2.52
CA ILE A 110 4.05 4.39 1.87
C ILE A 110 4.04 5.80 1.26
N PHE A 111 2.99 6.17 0.52
CA PHE A 111 2.91 7.49 -0.13
C PHE A 111 2.68 8.64 0.86
N SER A 112 1.81 8.45 1.85
CA SER A 112 1.53 9.47 2.88
C SER A 112 2.75 9.79 3.76
N ASN A 113 3.71 8.86 3.87
CA ASN A 113 4.95 9.06 4.61
C ASN A 113 6.10 9.64 3.77
N GLN A 114 5.88 9.90 2.47
CA GLN A 114 6.86 10.52 1.58
C GLN A 114 6.45 11.98 1.31
N PRO A 115 7.04 13.00 1.97
CA PRO A 115 6.77 14.39 1.65
C PRO A 115 7.21 14.66 0.19
N GLY A 116 6.23 14.91 -0.70
CA GLY A 116 6.48 15.28 -2.10
C GLY A 116 6.36 14.16 -3.14
N MET A 117 5.92 12.94 -2.78
CA MET A 117 5.59 11.90 -3.75
C MET A 117 4.08 11.69 -3.83
N THR A 118 3.45 12.36 -4.78
CA THR A 118 2.14 11.96 -5.27
C THR A 118 2.24 10.53 -5.82
N PRO A 119 1.30 9.62 -5.49
CA PRO A 119 1.30 8.27 -6.05
C PRO A 119 1.33 8.33 -7.59
N PRO A 120 2.11 7.45 -8.26
CA PRO A 120 1.99 7.30 -9.70
C PRO A 120 0.54 6.90 -10.04
N PRO A 121 -0.05 7.46 -11.11
CA PRO A 121 -1.46 7.27 -11.41
C PRO A 121 -1.74 5.78 -11.68
N VAL A 122 -2.58 5.18 -10.82
CA VAL A 122 -3.23 3.90 -11.11
C VAL A 122 -4.36 4.20 -12.09
N PRO A 123 -4.46 3.54 -13.25
CA PRO A 123 -5.58 3.75 -14.15
C PRO A 123 -6.81 3.05 -13.57
N THR A 124 -7.59 3.73 -12.73
CA THR A 124 -8.97 3.34 -12.44
C THR A 124 -9.80 4.55 -12.04
N GLN A 125 -10.95 4.67 -12.70
CA GLN A 125 -11.87 5.81 -12.68
C GLN A 125 -12.51 6.04 -11.30
N THR A 126 -12.87 7.31 -11.05
CA THR A 126 -13.78 7.87 -10.02
C THR A 126 -13.36 7.71 -8.55
N ALA A 127 -13.22 8.74 -7.71
CA ALA A 127 -13.48 10.17 -7.78
C ALA A 127 -12.47 10.90 -6.85
N PRO A 128 -11.94 12.07 -7.22
CA PRO A 128 -10.90 12.71 -6.43
C PRO A 128 -11.50 13.65 -5.38
N THR A 129 -11.17 13.46 -4.11
CA THR A 129 -11.18 14.56 -3.15
C THR A 129 -9.95 15.41 -3.43
N ILE A 130 -10.02 16.19 -4.52
CA ILE A 130 -9.08 17.27 -4.77
C ILE A 130 -9.33 18.29 -3.66
N SER A 131 -8.28 18.68 -2.95
CA SER A 131 -8.36 19.79 -2.00
C SER A 131 -9.05 20.97 -2.72
N ALA A 132 -10.10 21.57 -2.13
CA ALA A 132 -10.86 22.65 -2.78
C ALA A 132 -9.95 23.78 -3.31
N ALA A 133 -8.78 23.96 -2.71
CA ALA A 133 -7.74 24.87 -3.17
C ALA A 133 -7.19 24.55 -4.58
N ASP A 134 -6.97 23.28 -4.91
CA ASP A 134 -6.47 22.84 -6.23
C ASP A 134 -7.53 23.02 -7.33
N GLU A 135 -8.80 22.78 -7.02
CA GLU A 135 -9.89 23.06 -7.96
C GLU A 135 -10.07 24.56 -8.20
N ILE A 136 -9.93 25.38 -7.15
CA ILE A 136 -9.96 26.85 -7.27
C ILE A 136 -8.78 27.36 -8.12
N LEU A 137 -7.59 26.77 -7.98
CA LEU A 137 -6.43 27.11 -8.79
C LEU A 137 -6.68 26.81 -10.28
N LYS A 138 -7.25 25.64 -10.58
CA LYS A 138 -7.58 25.23 -11.95
C LYS A 138 -8.67 26.10 -12.57
N LEU A 139 -9.71 26.43 -11.81
CA LEU A 139 -10.75 27.37 -12.24
C LEU A 139 -10.17 28.75 -12.57
N LYS A 140 -9.18 29.22 -11.80
CA LYS A 140 -8.52 30.53 -12.02
C LYS A 140 -7.73 30.53 -13.32
N GLN A 141 -7.06 29.42 -13.65
CA GLN A 141 -6.35 29.25 -14.92
C GLN A 141 -7.31 29.26 -16.12
N LEU A 142 -8.50 28.67 -16.00
CA LEU A 142 -9.50 28.69 -17.07
C LEU A 142 -10.10 30.08 -17.29
N LEU A 143 -10.28 30.86 -16.22
CA LEU A 143 -10.69 32.26 -16.29
C LEU A 143 -9.62 33.12 -16.98
N ASP A 144 -8.35 32.95 -16.60
CA ASP A 144 -7.22 33.71 -17.18
C ASP A 144 -7.01 33.36 -18.66
N ALA A 145 -7.27 32.10 -19.03
CA ALA A 145 -7.29 31.64 -20.42
C ALA A 145 -8.53 32.09 -21.22
N GLY A 146 -9.47 32.83 -20.60
CA GLY A 146 -10.71 33.29 -21.23
C GLY A 146 -11.72 32.19 -21.57
N ILE A 147 -11.53 30.99 -21.02
CA ILE A 147 -12.41 29.82 -21.22
C ILE A 147 -13.62 29.89 -20.29
N LEU A 148 -13.43 30.47 -19.09
CA LEU A 148 -14.52 30.81 -18.17
C LEU A 148 -14.72 32.32 -18.10
N THR A 149 -15.96 32.73 -17.88
CA THR A 149 -16.27 34.12 -17.51
C THR A 149 -16.13 34.34 -16.00
N GLN A 150 -15.98 35.60 -15.59
CA GLN A 150 -15.77 35.96 -14.17
C GLN A 150 -16.92 35.49 -13.27
N GLU A 151 -18.16 35.50 -13.77
CA GLU A 151 -19.36 35.07 -13.04
C GLU A 151 -19.43 33.54 -12.86
N GLU A 152 -19.02 32.78 -13.89
CA GLU A 152 -18.95 31.31 -13.81
C GLU A 152 -17.86 30.85 -12.84
N PHE A 153 -16.73 31.56 -12.81
CA PHE A 153 -15.65 31.28 -11.87
C PHE A 153 -16.09 31.47 -10.42
N ASP A 154 -16.77 32.58 -10.10
CA ASP A 154 -17.16 32.91 -8.73
C ASP A 154 -18.23 31.95 -8.19
N THR A 155 -19.17 31.53 -9.05
CA THR A 155 -20.21 30.55 -8.71
C THR A 155 -19.61 29.20 -8.34
N LYS A 156 -18.66 28.70 -9.16
CA LYS A 156 -17.97 27.43 -8.93
C LYS A 156 -17.07 27.49 -7.70
N LYS A 157 -16.40 28.62 -7.46
CA LYS A 157 -15.55 28.84 -6.29
C LYS A 157 -16.34 28.80 -4.99
N LYS A 158 -17.52 29.43 -4.91
CA LYS A 158 -18.38 29.37 -3.71
C LYS A 158 -18.90 27.96 -3.45
N GLN A 159 -19.31 27.26 -4.50
CA GLN A 159 -19.74 25.87 -4.42
C GLN A 159 -18.64 24.94 -3.86
N LEU A 160 -17.38 25.16 -4.26
CA LEU A 160 -16.22 24.42 -3.77
C LEU A 160 -15.81 24.79 -2.34
N LEU A 161 -16.10 26.02 -1.89
CA LEU A 161 -15.84 26.49 -0.53
C LEU A 161 -16.99 26.20 0.45
N GLY A 162 -18.13 25.71 -0.04
CA GLY A 162 -19.29 25.34 0.79
C GLY A 162 -19.99 26.52 1.46
N ILE A 163 -19.95 27.71 0.83
CA ILE A 163 -20.53 28.98 1.32
C ILE A 163 -21.60 29.55 0.39
#